data_AF-A0A7V9DZG4-F1
#
_entry.id   AF-A0A7V9DZG4-F1
#
_cell.length_a   1.000
_cell.length_b   1.000
_cell.length_c   1.000
_cell.angle_alpha   90.00
_cell.angle_beta   90.00
_cell.angle_gamma   90.00
#
_symmetry.space_group_name_H-M   'P 1'
#
loop_
_entity.id
_entity.type
_entity.pdbx_description
1 polymer ?
#
loop_
_entity_poly.entity_id
_entity_poly.type
_entity_poly.pdbx_seq_one_letter_code
_entity_poly.pdbx_strand_id
1 'polypeptide(L)'
;MGCYVAIDFPLRLPQHWLASSAPRGKGPKETLRAFVDSVMSYTKMDVPTVELFETAVTFDEKHRDPLSAHQCLSRTFGKKAGVSFVFRADTASPGRYWVYSADPWLEPPAEAVSALAPKRLMVQLCEGLPYRFTLEACVGREKLVAGEKEVEPFRTAEEVEAWIKVTGPKLGFKVDFFNVAIKELQFPYGERTIKLPYASIEGVLQVTDAELMKRPLLRGIGSYRRVGLGLLQLSN
;
A
#
# COMPACT_ATOMS: atom_id res chain seq x y z
N MET A 1 31.18 -54.20 19.74
CA MET A 1 30.67 -53.38 18.62
C MET A 1 30.97 -51.92 18.95
N GLY A 2 31.93 -51.33 18.24
CA GLY A 2 32.22 -49.89 18.12
C GLY A 2 32.46 -49.04 19.38
N CYS A 3 33.71 -48.94 19.85
CA CYS A 3 34.18 -47.78 20.64
C CYS A 3 34.93 -46.84 19.70
N TYR A 4 34.37 -45.63 19.46
CA TYR A 4 35.03 -44.55 18.74
C TYR A 4 35.99 -43.83 19.69
N VAL A 5 37.28 -43.84 19.37
CA VAL A 5 38.29 -42.99 20.01
C VAL A 5 38.40 -41.72 19.16
N ALA A 6 38.08 -40.58 19.76
CA ALA A 6 38.28 -39.28 19.15
C ALA A 6 39.79 -39.01 18.99
N ILE A 7 40.23 -38.82 17.75
CA ILE A 7 41.58 -38.32 17.47
C ILE A 7 41.48 -36.79 17.43
N ASP A 8 41.89 -36.15 18.53
CA ASP A 8 42.13 -34.72 18.59
C ASP A 8 43.34 -34.37 17.71
N PHE A 9 43.10 -33.62 16.64
CA PHE A 9 44.16 -32.93 15.91
C PHE A 9 44.37 -31.56 16.56
N PRO A 10 45.48 -31.30 17.27
CA PRO A 10 45.75 -29.97 17.78
C PRO A 10 46.15 -29.05 16.60
N LEU A 11 45.23 -28.19 16.18
CA LEU A 11 45.52 -27.06 15.29
C LEU A 11 46.47 -26.09 16.01
N ARG A 12 47.79 -26.29 15.86
CA ARG A 12 48.78 -25.27 16.23
C ARG A 12 48.75 -24.14 15.21
N LEU A 13 48.12 -23.03 15.59
CA LEU A 13 48.16 -21.80 14.79
C LEU A 13 49.58 -21.21 14.75
N PRO A 14 50.02 -20.62 13.62
CA PRO A 14 51.33 -20.00 13.50
C PRO A 14 51.52 -18.84 14.50
N GLN A 15 52.68 -18.78 15.18
CA GLN A 15 52.95 -17.78 16.23
C GLN A 15 52.85 -16.32 15.79
N HIS A 16 52.99 -16.01 14.49
CA HIS A 16 52.81 -14.64 13.99
C HIS A 16 51.34 -14.18 13.98
N TRP A 17 50.37 -15.09 14.20
CA TRP A 17 48.95 -14.74 14.44
C TRP A 17 48.66 -14.41 15.92
N LEU A 18 49.55 -14.82 16.84
CA LEU A 18 49.42 -14.56 18.27
C LEU A 18 50.27 -13.37 18.73
N ALA A 19 51.07 -12.78 17.84
CA ALA A 19 51.85 -11.59 18.14
C ALA A 19 51.00 -10.33 17.93
N SER A 20 50.48 -9.77 19.02
CA SER A 20 50.01 -8.38 19.03
C SER A 20 51.21 -7.46 18.85
N SER A 21 51.36 -6.89 17.65
CA SER A 21 52.29 -5.78 17.43
C SER A 21 51.82 -4.60 18.27
N ALA A 22 52.56 -4.28 19.33
CA ALA A 22 52.31 -3.10 20.15
C ALA A 22 52.51 -1.83 19.30
N PRO A 23 51.49 -0.96 19.14
CA PRO A 23 51.68 0.29 18.40
C PRO A 23 52.50 1.27 19.25
N ARG A 24 53.66 1.67 18.74
CA ARG A 24 54.35 2.90 19.17
C ARG A 24 53.59 4.08 18.58
N GLY A 25 52.72 4.71 19.36
CA GLY A 25 51.97 5.91 18.98
C GLY A 25 51.09 6.40 20.13
N LYS A 26 50.93 7.71 20.27
CA LYS A 26 50.25 8.39 21.39
C LYS A 26 48.88 7.78 21.72
N GLY A 27 48.59 7.71 23.03
CA GLY A 27 47.58 6.86 23.65
C GLY A 27 46.11 7.04 23.21
N PRO A 28 45.24 6.09 23.62
CA PRO A 28 43.96 5.83 22.98
C PRO A 28 42.83 6.57 23.69
N LYS A 29 42.58 7.82 23.29
CA LYS A 29 41.26 8.43 23.53
C LYS A 29 40.63 9.03 22.27
N GLU A 30 41.42 9.32 21.24
CA GLU A 30 40.90 9.90 19.98
C GLU A 30 40.67 8.86 18.87
N THR A 31 41.45 7.78 18.81
CA THR A 31 41.35 6.76 17.74
C THR A 31 40.22 5.75 17.94
N LEU A 32 39.78 5.51 19.17
CA LEU A 32 38.61 4.68 19.45
C LEU A 32 37.30 5.37 19.00
N ARG A 33 37.23 6.71 19.07
CA ARG A 33 36.13 7.47 18.46
C ARG A 33 36.17 7.35 16.93
N ALA A 34 37.34 7.55 16.33
CA ALA A 34 37.47 7.50 14.87
C ALA A 34 37.17 6.12 14.23
N PHE A 35 37.41 5.00 14.93
CA PHE A 35 37.09 3.66 14.40
C PHE A 35 35.63 3.25 14.66
N VAL A 36 35.03 3.70 15.78
CA VAL A 36 33.58 3.53 16.03
C VAL A 36 32.75 4.40 15.07
N ASP A 37 33.27 5.57 14.70
CA ASP A 37 32.65 6.45 13.68
C ASP A 37 32.82 5.92 12.24
N SER A 38 33.71 4.94 12.01
CA SER A 38 34.03 4.40 10.67
C SER A 38 33.27 3.11 10.30
N VAL A 39 32.73 2.36 11.27
CA VAL A 39 32.18 1.00 11.02
C VAL A 39 30.68 0.88 11.35
N MET A 40 30.05 1.94 11.84
CA MET A 40 28.59 2.01 11.97
C MET A 40 28.02 3.34 11.50
N SER A 41 28.33 3.72 10.26
CA SER A 41 27.35 4.50 9.51
C SER A 41 26.19 3.56 9.14
N TYR A 42 25.35 3.19 10.12
CA TYR A 42 23.95 2.98 9.80
C TYR A 42 23.49 4.36 9.35
N THR A 43 23.61 4.64 8.05
CA THR A 43 22.85 5.71 7.44
C THR A 43 21.42 5.35 7.80
N LYS A 44 20.88 6.06 8.79
CA LYS A 44 19.47 6.03 9.12
C LYS A 44 18.81 6.46 7.82
N MET A 45 18.43 5.49 6.99
CA MET A 45 17.66 5.77 5.80
C MET A 45 16.33 6.25 6.36
N ASP A 46 16.11 7.56 6.35
CA ASP A 46 14.80 8.14 6.57
C ASP A 46 13.96 7.75 5.35
N VAL A 47 13.49 6.50 5.35
CA VAL A 47 12.60 5.98 4.33
C VAL A 47 11.27 6.69 4.49
N PRO A 48 10.78 7.39 3.46
CA PRO A 48 9.48 8.03 3.53
C PRO A 48 8.40 7.02 3.90
N THR A 49 7.65 7.31 4.96
CA THR A 49 6.57 6.45 5.44
C THR A 49 5.22 7.10 5.25
N VAL A 50 4.24 6.29 4.88
CA VAL A 50 2.82 6.67 4.90
C VAL A 50 2.14 5.89 6.02
N GLU A 51 1.57 6.63 6.96
CA GLU A 51 0.73 6.07 8.01
C GLU A 51 -0.71 5.98 7.53
N LEU A 52 -1.33 4.81 7.73
CA LEU A 52 -2.69 4.50 7.36
C LEU A 52 -3.36 3.70 8.48
N PHE A 53 -4.68 3.77 8.55
CA PHE A 53 -5.49 2.91 9.40
C PHE A 53 -6.36 2.01 8.54
N GLU A 54 -6.16 0.71 8.71
CA GLU A 54 -6.91 -0.35 8.05
C GLU A 54 -7.98 -0.89 9.00
N THR A 55 -9.18 -1.09 8.50
CA THR A 55 -10.27 -1.72 9.24
C THR A 55 -11.21 -2.45 8.28
N ALA A 56 -12.05 -3.34 8.84
CA ALA A 56 -13.16 -3.93 8.11
C ALA A 56 -14.49 -3.62 8.80
N VAL A 57 -15.48 -3.28 7.99
CA VAL A 57 -16.86 -3.03 8.43
C VAL A 57 -17.79 -3.95 7.65
N THR A 58 -18.70 -4.60 8.35
CA THR A 58 -19.76 -5.42 7.76
C THR A 58 -21.10 -4.74 8.01
N PHE A 59 -21.84 -4.50 6.92
CA PHE A 59 -23.17 -3.91 6.95
C PHE A 59 -24.26 -4.97 6.78
N ASP A 60 -25.47 -4.62 7.19
CA ASP A 60 -26.69 -5.40 6.98
C ASP A 60 -27.16 -5.34 5.52
N GLU A 61 -28.24 -6.04 5.19
CA GLU A 61 -28.80 -6.05 3.82
C GLU A 61 -29.18 -4.66 3.32
N LYS A 62 -29.60 -3.76 4.22
CA LYS A 62 -30.01 -2.40 3.88
C LYS A 62 -28.83 -1.53 3.41
N HIS A 63 -27.63 -1.75 3.95
CA HIS A 63 -26.43 -0.98 3.60
C HIS A 63 -25.34 -1.83 2.96
N ARG A 64 -25.70 -3.00 2.43
CA ARG A 64 -24.79 -3.93 1.77
C ARG A 64 -24.28 -3.42 0.43
N ASP A 65 -24.99 -2.54 -0.26
CA ASP A 65 -24.53 -1.98 -1.53
C ASP A 65 -23.46 -0.89 -1.30
N PRO A 66 -22.53 -0.71 -2.26
CA PRO A 66 -21.37 0.14 -2.03
C PRO A 66 -21.71 1.62 -1.85
N LEU A 67 -22.85 2.10 -2.36
CA LEU A 67 -23.25 3.49 -2.22
C LEU A 67 -23.86 3.75 -0.84
N SER A 68 -24.70 2.85 -0.35
CA SER A 68 -25.24 2.93 1.01
C SER A 68 -24.14 2.74 2.06
N ALA A 69 -23.21 1.80 1.84
CA ALA A 69 -22.02 1.65 2.67
C ALA A 69 -21.19 2.95 2.70
N HIS A 70 -20.98 3.60 1.55
CA HIS A 70 -20.29 4.89 1.46
C HIS A 70 -20.98 6.00 2.28
N GLN A 71 -22.31 6.04 2.30
CA GLN A 71 -23.05 7.03 3.11
C GLN A 71 -22.83 6.83 4.61
N CYS A 72 -22.82 5.57 5.08
CA CYS A 72 -22.54 5.25 6.49
C CYS A 72 -21.09 5.58 6.86
N LEU A 73 -20.14 5.19 6.02
CA LEU A 73 -18.72 5.50 6.21
C LEU A 73 -18.46 7.01 6.16
N SER A 74 -19.12 7.75 5.27
CA SER A 74 -18.92 9.21 5.19
C SER A 74 -19.40 9.95 6.43
N ARG A 75 -20.43 9.44 7.12
CA ARG A 75 -20.86 9.98 8.41
C ARG A 75 -19.83 9.69 9.50
N THR A 76 -19.21 8.51 9.45
CA THR A 76 -18.19 8.08 10.42
C THR A 76 -16.87 8.87 10.25
N PHE A 77 -16.39 9.04 9.02
CA PHE A 77 -15.13 9.72 8.72
C PHE A 77 -15.29 11.21 8.38
N GLY A 78 -16.50 11.76 8.49
CA GLY A 78 -16.84 13.17 8.27
C GLY A 78 -16.70 13.74 6.85
N LYS A 79 -16.08 13.01 5.92
CA LYS A 79 -15.91 13.41 4.50
C LYS A 79 -16.18 12.22 3.58
N LYS A 80 -16.17 12.46 2.27
CA LYS A 80 -16.46 11.45 1.25
C LYS A 80 -15.23 10.59 0.95
N ALA A 81 -15.47 9.40 0.39
CA ALA A 81 -14.42 8.55 -0.13
C ALA A 81 -13.56 9.27 -1.18
N GLY A 82 -12.25 9.07 -1.08
CA GLY A 82 -11.21 9.79 -1.81
C GLY A 82 -10.81 11.15 -1.22
N VAL A 83 -11.33 11.48 -0.04
CA VAL A 83 -10.92 12.69 0.70
C VAL A 83 -10.37 12.31 2.07
N SER A 84 -11.13 11.57 2.88
CA SER A 84 -10.69 11.11 4.23
C SER A 84 -10.43 9.60 4.31
N PHE A 85 -11.09 8.81 3.47
CA PHE A 85 -10.92 7.37 3.41
C PHE A 85 -11.03 6.85 1.97
N VAL A 86 -10.57 5.63 1.75
CA VAL A 86 -10.85 4.83 0.56
C VAL A 86 -11.29 3.47 1.05
N PHE A 87 -12.15 2.79 0.30
CA PHE A 87 -12.67 1.50 0.71
C PHE A 87 -12.83 0.59 -0.50
N ARG A 88 -12.95 -0.71 -0.26
CA ARG A 88 -13.28 -1.71 -1.27
C ARG A 88 -14.16 -2.79 -0.69
N ALA A 89 -14.94 -3.45 -1.53
CA ALA A 89 -15.70 -4.63 -1.11
C ALA A 89 -14.74 -5.78 -0.78
N ASP A 90 -15.06 -6.54 0.25
CA ASP A 90 -14.42 -7.83 0.53
C ASP A 90 -15.05 -8.90 -0.37
N THR A 91 -14.22 -9.60 -1.14
CA THR A 91 -14.69 -10.68 -2.02
C THR A 91 -15.12 -11.92 -1.24
N ALA A 92 -14.65 -12.09 0.00
CA ALA A 92 -14.95 -13.26 0.82
C ALA A 92 -16.27 -13.14 1.58
N SER A 93 -16.78 -11.93 1.80
CA SER A 93 -17.95 -11.71 2.67
C SER A 93 -18.85 -10.62 2.11
N PRO A 94 -20.10 -10.95 1.73
CA PRO A 94 -21.02 -9.95 1.21
C PRO A 94 -21.33 -8.87 2.25
N GLY A 95 -21.35 -7.61 1.81
CA GLY A 95 -21.62 -6.45 2.69
C GLY A 95 -20.46 -6.09 3.61
N ARG A 96 -19.34 -6.82 3.55
CA ARG A 96 -18.10 -6.46 4.23
C ARG A 96 -17.24 -5.59 3.31
N TYR A 97 -16.65 -4.56 3.91
CA TYR A 97 -15.78 -3.60 3.24
C TYR A 97 -14.49 -3.42 4.01
N TRP A 98 -13.37 -3.43 3.29
CA TRP A 98 -12.08 -2.98 3.80
C TRP A 98 -11.98 -1.48 3.63
N VAL A 99 -11.63 -0.76 4.69
CA VAL A 99 -11.55 0.70 4.73
C VAL A 99 -10.14 1.12 5.15
N TYR A 100 -9.57 2.04 4.40
CA TYR A 100 -8.27 2.64 4.64
C TYR A 100 -8.44 4.15 4.81
N SER A 101 -7.81 4.71 5.82
CA SER A 101 -7.97 6.12 6.20
C SER A 101 -6.67 6.69 6.76
N ALA A 102 -6.54 8.02 6.71
CA ALA A 102 -5.40 8.72 7.32
C ALA A 102 -5.51 8.76 8.84
N ASP A 103 -6.74 8.87 9.34
CA ASP A 103 -7.08 8.97 10.75
C ASP A 103 -8.02 7.82 11.14
N PRO A 104 -7.85 7.20 12.31
CA PRO A 104 -8.77 6.16 12.76
C PRO A 104 -10.11 6.79 13.11
N TRP A 105 -11.20 6.02 12.98
CA TRP A 105 -12.46 6.44 13.59
C TRP A 105 -12.35 6.41 15.12
N LEU A 106 -13.14 7.25 15.79
CA LEU A 106 -13.29 7.21 17.24
C LEU A 106 -14.36 6.18 17.64
N GLU A 107 -15.43 6.11 16.86
CA GLU A 107 -16.55 5.19 17.05
C GLU A 107 -16.84 4.47 15.72
N PRO A 108 -17.20 3.18 15.76
CA PRO A 108 -17.56 2.45 14.56
C PRO A 108 -18.85 3.01 13.94
N PRO A 109 -19.11 2.76 12.64
CA PRO A 109 -20.36 3.17 12.00
C PRO A 109 -21.58 2.59 12.73
N ALA A 110 -22.57 3.42 13.06
CA ALA A 110 -23.74 3.01 13.83
C ALA A 110 -24.58 1.92 13.14
N GLU A 111 -24.57 1.90 11.81
CA GLU A 111 -25.28 0.91 10.99
C GLU A 111 -24.47 -0.37 10.73
N ALA A 112 -23.25 -0.48 11.26
CA ALA A 112 -22.45 -1.68 11.10
C ALA A 112 -23.00 -2.82 11.97
N VAL A 113 -23.16 -4.00 11.37
CA VAL A 113 -23.42 -5.24 12.09
C VAL A 113 -22.17 -5.68 12.86
N SER A 114 -21.01 -5.44 12.26
CA SER A 114 -19.71 -5.72 12.87
C SER A 114 -18.67 -4.76 12.32
N ALA A 115 -17.76 -4.29 13.18
CA ALA A 115 -16.66 -3.44 12.81
C ALA A 115 -15.40 -3.85 13.59
N LEU A 116 -14.30 -4.08 12.86
CA LEU A 116 -13.01 -4.36 13.48
C LEU A 116 -12.35 -3.06 13.95
N ALA A 117 -11.64 -3.10 15.08
CA ALA A 117 -10.89 -1.93 15.53
C ALA A 117 -9.86 -1.47 14.46
N PRO A 118 -9.69 -0.16 14.23
CA PRO A 118 -8.69 0.34 13.29
C PRO A 118 -7.29 -0.10 13.66
N LYS A 119 -6.64 -0.79 12.73
CA LYS A 119 -5.25 -1.24 12.82
C LYS A 119 -4.35 -0.22 12.15
N ARG A 120 -3.38 0.30 12.88
CA ARG A 120 -2.32 1.16 12.34
C ARG A 120 -1.43 0.35 11.38
N LEU A 121 -1.20 0.89 10.19
CA LEU A 121 -0.37 0.35 9.13
C LEU A 121 0.67 1.40 8.73
N MET A 122 1.95 1.01 8.74
CA MET A 122 3.06 1.85 8.31
C MET A 122 3.59 1.31 6.98
N VAL A 123 3.37 2.06 5.90
CA VAL A 123 3.88 1.71 4.57
C VAL A 123 5.18 2.47 4.32
N GLN A 124 6.28 1.73 4.19
CA GLN A 124 7.58 2.28 3.84
C GLN A 124 7.71 2.36 2.32
N LEU A 125 7.93 3.57 1.80
CA LEU A 125 8.05 3.85 0.37
C LEU A 125 9.52 4.06 0.01
N CYS A 126 10.21 2.95 -0.24
CA CYS A 126 11.58 2.97 -0.73
C CYS A 126 11.57 3.17 -2.24
N GLU A 127 12.04 4.33 -2.70
CA GLU A 127 12.31 4.58 -4.11
C GLU A 127 13.27 3.52 -4.66
N GLY A 128 13.02 3.07 -5.88
CA GLY A 128 13.83 2.01 -6.48
C GLY A 128 13.32 0.59 -6.21
N LEU A 129 12.54 0.36 -5.16
CA LEU A 129 12.10 -0.99 -4.80
C LEU A 129 10.79 -1.41 -5.48
N PRO A 130 10.68 -2.69 -5.85
CA PRO A 130 9.44 -3.28 -6.34
C PRO A 130 8.47 -3.58 -5.21
N TYR A 131 7.19 -3.29 -5.42
CA TYR A 131 6.07 -3.61 -4.53
C TYR A 131 5.02 -4.35 -5.33
N ARG A 132 4.45 -5.40 -4.73
CA ARG A 132 3.21 -5.97 -5.27
C ARG A 132 2.09 -4.98 -5.02
N PHE A 133 1.20 -4.85 -5.98
CA PHE A 133 0.07 -3.96 -5.86
C PHE A 133 -1.21 -4.57 -6.44
N THR A 134 -2.33 -4.13 -5.87
CA THR A 134 -3.65 -4.32 -6.44
C THR A 134 -4.36 -2.97 -6.49
N LEU A 135 -5.02 -2.68 -7.60
CA LEU A 135 -5.81 -1.48 -7.83
C LEU A 135 -7.08 -1.84 -8.60
N GLU A 136 -8.23 -1.67 -7.95
CA GLU A 136 -9.53 -1.72 -8.63
C GLU A 136 -10.00 -0.29 -8.87
N ALA A 137 -9.99 0.19 -10.11
CA ALA A 137 -10.29 1.59 -10.41
C ALA A 137 -11.14 1.75 -11.66
N CYS A 138 -12.10 2.68 -11.61
CA CYS A 138 -12.78 3.15 -12.81
C CYS A 138 -11.93 4.25 -13.44
N VAL A 139 -11.33 3.96 -14.59
CA VAL A 139 -10.44 4.85 -15.34
C VAL A 139 -10.95 5.00 -16.76
N GLY A 140 -10.71 6.14 -17.38
CA GLY A 140 -11.37 6.46 -18.63
C GLY A 140 -11.04 7.84 -19.17
N ARG A 141 -11.69 8.20 -20.27
CA ARG A 141 -11.54 9.52 -20.90
C ARG A 141 -12.39 10.52 -20.13
N GLU A 142 -11.75 11.60 -19.72
CA GLU A 142 -12.44 12.69 -19.03
C GLU A 142 -13.16 13.55 -20.08
N LYS A 143 -14.47 13.75 -19.90
CA LYS A 143 -15.31 14.63 -20.71
C LYS A 143 -15.92 15.70 -19.80
N LEU A 144 -15.93 16.94 -20.27
CA LEU A 144 -16.69 18.00 -19.63
C LEU A 144 -18.08 18.04 -20.28
N VAL A 145 -19.09 17.53 -19.58
CA VAL A 145 -20.48 17.55 -20.04
C VAL A 145 -21.23 18.51 -19.12
N ALA A 146 -21.81 19.56 -19.71
CA ALA A 146 -22.57 20.59 -18.96
C ALA A 146 -21.82 21.23 -17.77
N GLY A 147 -20.49 21.34 -17.84
CA GLY A 147 -19.64 21.88 -16.77
C GLY A 147 -19.26 20.87 -15.68
N GLU A 148 -19.80 19.65 -15.74
CA GLU A 148 -19.40 18.56 -14.86
C GLU A 148 -18.35 17.66 -15.52
N LYS A 149 -17.38 17.23 -14.73
CA LYS A 149 -16.35 16.30 -15.16
C LYS A 149 -16.91 14.88 -15.10
N GLU A 150 -17.25 14.35 -16.26
CA GLU A 150 -17.67 12.97 -16.44
C GLU A 150 -16.49 12.12 -16.91
N VAL A 151 -16.48 10.83 -16.55
CA VAL A 151 -15.47 9.88 -17.01
C VAL A 151 -16.15 8.77 -17.77
N GLU A 152 -15.83 8.67 -19.06
CA GLU A 152 -16.20 7.55 -19.90
C GLU A 152 -15.21 6.40 -19.68
N PRO A 153 -15.61 5.30 -19.03
CA PRO A 153 -14.68 4.24 -18.64
C PRO A 153 -14.08 3.54 -19.85
N PHE A 154 -12.80 3.19 -19.77
CA PHE A 154 -12.15 2.32 -20.76
C PHE A 154 -12.80 0.93 -20.76
N ARG A 155 -12.85 0.32 -21.95
CA ARG A 155 -13.54 -0.97 -22.15
C ARG A 155 -12.59 -2.11 -22.49
N THR A 156 -11.34 -1.81 -22.79
CA THR A 156 -10.32 -2.81 -23.13
C THR A 156 -9.15 -2.75 -22.15
N ALA A 157 -8.47 -3.88 -21.96
CA ALA A 157 -7.26 -3.96 -21.16
C ALA A 157 -6.15 -3.05 -21.70
N GLU A 158 -5.97 -3.02 -23.03
CA GLU A 158 -4.94 -2.22 -23.70
C GLU A 158 -5.07 -0.71 -23.41
N GLU A 159 -6.30 -0.17 -23.39
CA GLU A 159 -6.54 1.23 -23.03
C GLU A 159 -6.10 1.54 -21.60
N VAL A 160 -6.40 0.63 -20.66
CA VAL A 160 -6.02 0.75 -19.25
C VAL A 160 -4.51 0.59 -19.07
N GLU A 161 -3.88 -0.35 -19.78
CA GLU A 161 -2.42 -0.55 -19.77
C GLU A 161 -1.68 0.70 -20.23
N ALA A 162 -2.12 1.29 -21.35
CA ALA A 162 -1.57 2.55 -21.85
C ALA A 162 -1.77 3.67 -20.83
N TRP A 163 -2.96 3.76 -20.24
CA TRP A 163 -3.27 4.77 -19.22
C TRP A 163 -2.39 4.67 -17.98
N ILE A 164 -2.18 3.48 -17.42
CA ILE A 164 -1.40 3.33 -16.18
C ILE A 164 0.09 3.56 -16.43
N LYS A 165 0.62 3.20 -17.61
CA LYS A 165 2.01 3.50 -17.99
C LYS A 165 2.27 5.01 -18.09
N VAL A 166 1.27 5.80 -18.52
CA VAL A 166 1.37 7.27 -18.61
C VAL A 166 1.06 7.96 -17.29
N THR A 167 0.11 7.44 -16.52
CA THR A 167 -0.39 8.08 -15.29
C THR A 167 0.43 7.71 -14.07
N GLY A 168 0.91 6.47 -13.98
CA GLY A 168 1.72 5.97 -12.86
C GLY A 168 2.88 6.91 -12.53
N PRO A 169 3.73 7.31 -13.50
CA PRO A 169 4.87 8.18 -13.21
C PRO A 169 4.46 9.54 -12.62
N LYS A 170 3.29 10.07 -13.02
CA LYS A 170 2.72 11.31 -12.47
C LYS A 170 2.21 11.14 -11.02
N LEU A 171 2.05 9.90 -10.58
CA LEU A 171 1.61 9.50 -9.25
C LEU A 171 2.76 8.92 -8.39
N GLY A 172 4.00 8.99 -8.88
CA GLY A 172 5.18 8.57 -8.11
C GLY A 172 5.52 7.09 -8.19
N PHE A 173 5.00 6.35 -9.18
CA PHE A 173 5.39 4.96 -9.42
C PHE A 173 5.48 4.62 -10.90
N LYS A 174 6.17 3.54 -11.26
CA LYS A 174 6.06 2.92 -12.58
C LYS A 174 5.60 1.48 -12.42
N VAL A 175 4.92 0.95 -13.42
CA VAL A 175 4.49 -0.44 -13.45
C VAL A 175 5.42 -1.24 -14.37
N ASP A 176 5.94 -2.36 -13.89
CA ASP A 176 6.87 -3.20 -14.67
C ASP A 176 6.16 -4.47 -15.19
N PHE A 177 5.56 -5.25 -14.29
CA PHE A 177 4.83 -6.48 -14.63
C PHE A 177 3.43 -6.44 -14.02
N PHE A 178 2.39 -6.44 -14.85
CA PHE A 178 1.02 -6.37 -14.36
C PHE A 178 0.03 -7.01 -15.32
N ASN A 179 -1.12 -7.39 -14.79
CA ASN A 179 -2.26 -7.89 -15.52
C ASN A 179 -3.44 -6.92 -15.34
N VAL A 180 -4.27 -6.81 -16.36
CA VAL A 180 -5.50 -6.01 -16.33
C VAL A 180 -6.68 -6.89 -16.68
N ALA A 181 -7.70 -6.88 -15.81
CA ALA A 181 -9.00 -7.46 -16.09
C ALA A 181 -10.08 -6.38 -16.05
N ILE A 182 -10.95 -6.35 -17.06
CA ILE A 182 -12.14 -5.50 -17.06
C ILE A 182 -13.27 -6.24 -16.34
N LYS A 183 -13.81 -5.62 -15.29
CA LYS A 183 -14.91 -6.14 -14.48
C LYS A 183 -16.09 -5.17 -14.55
N GLU A 184 -17.25 -5.62 -14.09
CA GLU A 184 -18.45 -4.79 -13.97
C GLU A 184 -18.92 -4.77 -12.52
N LEU A 185 -19.22 -3.58 -12.00
CA LEU A 185 -19.84 -3.37 -10.70
C LEU A 185 -21.30 -2.97 -10.92
N GLN A 186 -22.21 -3.65 -10.24
CA GLN A 186 -23.63 -3.33 -10.26
C GLN A 186 -24.09 -2.85 -8.89
N PHE A 187 -24.81 -1.73 -8.86
CA PHE A 187 -25.35 -1.18 -7.62
C PHE A 187 -26.65 -0.40 -7.87
N PRO A 188 -27.57 -0.36 -6.89
CA PRO A 188 -28.80 0.41 -6.99
C PRO A 188 -28.51 1.92 -6.88
N TYR A 189 -29.28 2.72 -7.63
CA TYR A 189 -29.26 4.17 -7.56
C TYR A 189 -30.66 4.72 -7.85
N GLY A 190 -31.41 5.08 -6.80
CA GLY A 190 -32.83 5.39 -6.93
C GLY A 190 -33.59 4.15 -7.41
N GLU A 191 -34.40 4.30 -8.46
CA GLU A 191 -35.21 3.20 -9.03
C GLU A 191 -34.45 2.37 -10.09
N ARG A 192 -33.19 2.71 -10.41
CA ARG A 192 -32.40 2.04 -11.44
C ARG A 192 -31.19 1.32 -10.88
N THR A 193 -30.76 0.27 -11.56
CA THR A 193 -29.46 -0.38 -11.32
C THR A 193 -28.43 0.20 -12.28
N ILE A 194 -27.34 0.74 -11.74
CA ILE A 194 -26.21 1.22 -12.53
C ILE A 194 -25.25 0.06 -12.76
N LYS A 195 -24.80 -0.09 -14.02
CA LYS A 195 -23.72 -0.99 -14.41
C LYS A 195 -22.49 -0.15 -14.71
N LEU A 196 -21.43 -0.34 -13.93
CA LEU A 196 -20.20 0.43 -14.03
C LEU A 196 -19.02 -0.49 -14.37
N PRO A 197 -18.47 -0.42 -15.59
CA PRO A 197 -17.23 -1.10 -15.91
C PRO A 197 -16.05 -0.46 -15.16
N TYR A 198 -15.14 -1.30 -14.66
CA TYR A 198 -13.92 -0.86 -13.98
C TYR A 198 -12.76 -1.82 -14.27
N ALA A 199 -11.54 -1.35 -14.06
CA ALA A 199 -10.33 -2.15 -14.23
C ALA A 199 -9.87 -2.72 -12.89
N SER A 200 -9.56 -4.01 -12.87
CA SER A 200 -8.83 -4.70 -11.81
C SER A 200 -7.40 -4.90 -12.28
N ILE A 201 -6.47 -4.17 -11.68
CA ILE A 201 -5.06 -4.16 -12.04
C ILE A 201 -4.27 -4.80 -10.89
N GLU A 202 -3.48 -5.81 -11.20
CA GLU A 202 -2.64 -6.50 -10.23
C GLU A 202 -1.25 -6.72 -10.82
N GLY A 203 -0.21 -6.51 -10.02
CA GLY A 203 1.15 -6.70 -10.50
C GLY A 203 2.20 -6.19 -9.56
N VAL A 204 3.32 -5.78 -10.15
CA VAL A 204 4.48 -5.19 -9.49
C VAL A 204 4.71 -3.79 -10.04
N LEU A 205 4.81 -2.83 -9.13
CA LEU A 205 5.21 -1.46 -9.40
C LEU A 205 6.52 -1.15 -8.70
N GLN A 206 7.27 -0.20 -9.23
CA GLN A 206 8.44 0.38 -8.58
C GLN A 206 8.11 1.80 -8.15
N VAL A 207 8.43 2.16 -6.91
CA VAL A 207 8.30 3.54 -6.42
C VAL A 207 9.35 4.40 -7.09
N THR A 208 8.92 5.50 -7.71
CA THR A 208 9.81 6.46 -8.39
C THR A 208 9.92 7.79 -7.65
N ASP A 209 8.87 8.18 -6.93
CA ASP A 209 8.84 9.37 -6.08
C ASP A 209 7.92 9.08 -4.89
N ALA A 210 8.50 8.95 -3.71
CA ALA A 210 7.76 8.54 -2.52
C ALA A 210 6.79 9.62 -2.02
N GLU A 211 7.08 10.90 -2.22
CA GLU A 211 6.22 12.02 -1.79
C GLU A 211 4.97 12.13 -2.67
N LEU A 212 5.14 11.99 -3.99
CA LEU A 212 4.00 11.96 -4.93
C LEU A 212 3.08 10.76 -4.67
N MET A 213 3.64 9.63 -4.24
CA MET A 213 2.89 8.39 -4.00
C MET A 213 2.05 8.42 -2.71
N LYS A 214 2.32 9.31 -1.76
CA LYS A 214 1.53 9.40 -0.52
C LYS A 214 0.05 9.71 -0.80
N ARG A 215 -0.19 10.66 -1.70
CA ARG A 215 -1.55 11.13 -2.04
C ARG A 215 -2.41 10.03 -2.68
N PRO A 216 -1.98 9.27 -3.70
CA PRO A 216 -2.78 8.19 -4.27
C PRO A 216 -3.03 7.03 -3.28
N LEU A 217 -2.11 6.75 -2.35
CA LEU A 217 -2.37 5.77 -1.28
C LEU A 217 -3.49 6.23 -0.33
N LEU A 218 -3.50 7.51 0.03
CA LEU A 218 -4.48 8.07 0.97
C LEU A 218 -5.83 8.41 0.33
N ARG A 219 -5.83 8.84 -0.93
CA ARG A 219 -7.03 9.37 -1.62
C ARG A 219 -7.54 8.48 -2.74
N GLY A 220 -6.82 7.42 -3.07
CA GLY A 220 -7.13 6.51 -4.14
C GLY A 220 -6.97 7.10 -5.54
N ILE A 221 -6.94 6.22 -6.53
CA ILE A 221 -6.69 6.51 -7.94
C ILE A 221 -7.97 6.28 -8.76
N GLY A 222 -8.24 7.16 -9.72
CA GLY A 222 -9.38 7.03 -10.63
C GLY A 222 -10.68 7.64 -10.12
N SER A 223 -11.78 7.29 -10.80
CA SER A 223 -13.13 7.80 -10.56
C SER A 223 -13.97 6.84 -9.74
N TYR A 224 -15.18 7.28 -9.35
CA TYR A 224 -16.16 6.44 -8.65
C TYR A 224 -15.68 5.86 -7.30
N ARG A 225 -14.83 6.60 -6.57
CA ARG A 225 -14.37 6.20 -5.23
C ARG A 225 -15.48 6.01 -4.20
N ARG A 226 -16.64 6.62 -4.42
CA ARG A 226 -17.83 6.47 -3.57
C ARG A 226 -18.49 5.10 -3.68
N VAL A 227 -18.10 4.26 -4.64
CA VAL A 227 -18.64 2.90 -4.75
C VAL A 227 -17.57 1.84 -4.49
N GLY A 228 -16.53 2.19 -3.73
CA GLY A 228 -15.51 1.24 -3.28
C GLY A 228 -14.41 0.97 -4.31
N LEU A 229 -14.19 1.90 -5.23
CA LEU A 229 -13.10 1.85 -6.20
C LEU A 229 -11.98 2.83 -5.86
N GLY A 230 -10.81 2.60 -6.45
CA GLY A 230 -9.64 3.45 -6.43
C GLY A 230 -8.66 3.17 -5.31
N LEU A 231 -8.90 2.16 -4.46
CA LEU A 231 -7.93 1.78 -3.44
C LEU A 231 -6.68 1.16 -4.09
N LEU A 232 -5.54 1.82 -3.93
CA LEU A 232 -4.23 1.25 -4.22
C LEU A 232 -3.72 0.54 -2.97
N GLN A 233 -3.64 -0.79 -3.02
CA GLN A 233 -3.06 -1.58 -1.94
C GLN A 233 -1.66 -2.04 -2.36
N LEU A 234 -0.69 -1.85 -1.47
CA LEU A 234 0.66 -2.39 -1.62
C LEU A 234 0.85 -3.57 -0.68
N SER A 235 1.56 -4.59 -1.16
CA SER A 235 2.07 -5.69 -0.35
C SER A 235 3.55 -5.87 -0.62
N ASN A 236 4.30 -6.13 0.44
CA ASN A 236 5.73 -6.43 0.40
C ASN A 236 5.93 -7.86 0.94
#